data_AF-A0A418MMW1-F1
#
_entry.id   AF-A0A418MMW1-F1
#
_cell.length_a   1.000
_cell.length_b   1.000
_cell.length_c   1.000
_cell.angle_alpha   90.00
_cell.angle_beta   90.00
_cell.angle_gamma   90.00
#
_symmetry.space_group_name_H-M   'P 1'
#
loop_
_entity.id
_entity.type
_entity.pdbx_description
1 polymer ?
#
loop_
_entity_poly.entity_id
_entity_poly.type
_entity_poly.pdbx_seq_one_letter_code
_entity_poly.pdbx_strand_id
1 'polypeptide(L)'
;TGLNLRRVDDLSVEIHGDPSTHLGRLIRACWDLGEHPDYQRLRRWAHQFGYGGHITTKSRAFSVTLGFLRHQRTIWRRTEGHPHTWDDEQAERVIYELGYQATGWITTGDALLANTAAAMARARHLAGLDALADELADQHRTAAQPLAA
;
A
#
# COMPACT_ATOMS: atom_id res chain seq x y z
N THR A 1 2.22 -3.08 14.69
CA THR A 1 2.43 -1.62 14.63
C THR A 1 2.91 -1.25 13.23
N GLY A 2 1.99 -1.03 12.30
CA GLY A 2 2.33 -0.65 10.92
C GLY A 2 2.43 0.85 10.82
N LEU A 3 3.65 1.40 10.87
CA LEU A 3 3.89 2.81 10.59
C LEU A 3 3.65 3.06 9.09
N ASN A 4 2.52 3.68 8.78
CA ASN A 4 2.22 4.19 7.44
C ASN A 4 2.95 5.54 7.28
N LEU A 5 4.27 5.49 7.12
CA LEU A 5 5.07 6.66 6.77
C LEU A 5 4.70 7.09 5.34
N ARG A 6 3.71 7.98 5.24
CA ARG A 6 3.27 8.57 3.96
C ARG A 6 4.40 9.26 3.21
N ARG A 7 5.47 9.67 3.91
CA ARG A 7 6.65 10.32 3.34
C ARG A 7 7.86 10.03 4.23
N VAL A 8 8.99 9.70 3.60
CA VAL A 8 10.30 9.60 4.27
C VAL A 8 10.95 10.97 4.21
N ASP A 9 11.44 11.44 5.35
CA ASP A 9 12.21 12.67 5.55
C ASP A 9 13.57 12.36 6.18
N ASP A 10 14.43 13.39 6.34
CA ASP A 10 15.79 13.22 6.85
C ASP A 10 15.82 12.58 8.25
N LEU A 11 14.87 12.94 9.12
CA LEU A 11 14.73 12.36 10.45
C LEU A 11 14.35 10.88 10.40
N SER A 12 13.43 10.49 9.50
CA SER A 12 13.08 9.08 9.29
C SER A 12 14.30 8.26 8.85
N VAL A 13 15.19 8.84 8.03
CA VAL A 13 16.42 8.19 7.59
C VAL A 13 17.45 8.11 8.71
N GLU A 14 17.54 9.13 9.57
CA GLU A 14 18.42 9.07 10.75
C GLU A 14 18.02 7.96 11.71
N ILE A 15 16.72 7.81 11.98
CA ILE A 15 16.20 6.81 12.93
C ILE A 15 16.23 5.39 12.34
N HIS A 16 15.87 5.22 11.07
CA HIS A 16 15.67 3.90 10.47
C HIS A 16 16.79 3.47 9.51
N GLY A 17 17.65 4.38 9.09
CA GLY A 17 18.77 4.14 8.19
C GLY A 17 20.04 3.63 8.89
N ASP A 18 19.90 2.86 9.97
CA ASP A 18 21.04 2.31 10.71
C ASP A 18 21.91 1.42 9.80
N PRO A 19 23.18 1.80 9.53
CA PRO A 19 24.06 1.04 8.67
C PRO A 19 24.46 -0.34 9.24
N SER A 20 24.26 -0.59 10.53
CA SER A 20 24.50 -1.91 11.13
C SER A 20 23.48 -2.95 10.64
N THR A 21 22.24 -2.52 10.35
CA THR A 21 21.17 -3.41 9.90
C THR A 21 21.10 -3.48 8.38
N HIS A 22 20.71 -4.63 7.84
CA HIS A 22 20.53 -4.78 6.39
C HIS A 22 19.47 -3.82 5.85
N LEU A 23 18.34 -3.68 6.55
CA LEU A 23 17.24 -2.81 6.14
C LEU A 23 17.63 -1.33 6.20
N GLY A 24 18.35 -0.90 7.25
CA GLY A 24 18.83 0.47 7.35
C GLY A 24 19.82 0.83 6.25
N ARG A 25 20.73 -0.09 5.87
CA ARG A 25 21.59 0.09 4.68
C ARG A 25 20.80 0.28 3.39
N LEU A 26 19.71 -0.47 3.20
CA LEU A 26 18.86 -0.33 2.00
C LEU A 26 18.11 1.00 1.98
N ILE A 27 17.54 1.43 3.12
CA ILE A 27 16.87 2.73 3.25
C ILE A 27 17.86 3.86 2.94
N ARG A 28 19.07 3.80 3.52
CA ARG A 28 20.12 4.79 3.30
C ARG A 28 20.59 4.84 1.85
N ALA A 29 20.84 3.69 1.23
CA ALA A 29 21.23 3.62 -0.17
C ALA A 29 20.17 4.24 -1.09
N CYS A 30 18.88 3.98 -0.84
CA CYS A 30 17.79 4.59 -1.61
C CYS A 30 17.70 6.11 -1.38
N TRP A 31 18.01 6.56 -0.16
CA TRP A 31 18.03 7.98 0.18
C TRP A 31 19.18 8.71 -0.52
N ASP A 32 20.39 8.17 -0.46
CA ASP A 32 21.58 8.78 -1.04
C ASP A 32 21.52 8.76 -2.58
N LEU A 33 21.14 7.62 -3.19
CA LEU A 33 21.01 7.52 -4.65
C LEU A 33 19.90 8.41 -5.21
N GLY A 34 18.85 8.66 -4.42
CA GLY A 34 17.74 9.52 -4.85
C GLY A 34 18.05 11.01 -4.87
N GLU A 35 19.27 11.44 -4.52
CA GLU A 35 19.76 12.80 -4.82
C GLU A 35 19.94 13.02 -6.32
N HIS A 36 20.26 11.96 -7.06
CA HIS A 36 20.44 12.06 -8.49
C HIS A 36 19.09 12.38 -9.19
N PRO A 37 19.05 13.31 -10.15
CA PRO A 37 17.81 13.72 -10.82
C PRO A 37 17.00 12.54 -11.40
N ASP A 38 17.68 11.56 -11.99
CA ASP A 38 17.03 10.38 -12.59
C ASP A 38 16.45 9.39 -11.57
N TYR A 39 16.86 9.49 -10.30
CA TYR A 39 16.56 8.52 -9.26
C TYR A 39 15.75 9.10 -8.09
N GLN A 40 15.19 10.30 -8.21
CA GLN A 40 14.38 10.95 -7.17
C GLN A 40 13.22 10.08 -6.64
N ARG A 41 12.74 9.12 -7.45
CA ARG A 41 11.71 8.15 -7.02
C ARG A 41 12.18 7.21 -5.92
N LEU A 42 13.49 6.94 -5.80
CA LEU A 42 14.02 6.09 -4.73
C LEU A 42 13.80 6.72 -3.35
N ARG A 43 14.00 8.04 -3.21
CA ARG A 43 13.70 8.79 -1.97
C ARG A 43 12.23 8.70 -1.59
N ARG A 44 11.33 8.87 -2.56
CA ARG A 44 9.88 8.78 -2.34
C ARG A 44 9.47 7.46 -1.69
N TRP A 45 10.13 6.37 -2.05
CA TRP A 45 9.80 5.02 -1.61
C TRP A 45 10.89 4.40 -0.73
N ALA A 46 11.75 5.19 -0.07
CA ALA A 46 12.88 4.66 0.69
C ALA A 46 12.44 3.69 1.82
N HIS A 47 11.29 3.94 2.45
CA HIS A 47 10.65 3.05 3.43
C HIS A 47 10.16 1.71 2.84
N GLN A 48 10.11 1.60 1.52
CA GLN A 48 9.86 0.38 0.74
C GLN A 48 11.08 0.01 -0.12
N PHE A 49 12.28 0.41 0.31
CA PHE A 49 13.54 0.13 -0.37
C PHE A 49 13.57 0.58 -1.85
N GLY A 50 12.91 1.71 -2.14
CA GLY A 50 12.91 2.37 -3.44
C GLY A 50 11.80 1.93 -4.41
N TYR A 51 11.02 0.89 -4.08
CA TYR A 51 10.00 0.33 -4.96
C TYR A 51 8.60 0.46 -4.36
N GLY A 52 7.85 1.47 -4.81
CA GLY A 52 6.46 1.71 -4.41
C GLY A 52 5.52 0.55 -4.74
N GLY A 53 5.31 -0.36 -3.79
CA GLY A 53 4.33 -1.46 -3.87
C GLY A 53 4.88 -2.85 -4.21
N HIS A 54 6.19 -3.02 -4.49
CA HIS A 54 6.77 -4.32 -4.79
C HIS A 54 8.10 -4.52 -4.04
N ILE A 55 8.13 -5.47 -3.10
CA ILE A 55 9.32 -5.82 -2.30
C ILE A 55 10.37 -6.55 -3.16
N THR A 56 9.96 -7.13 -4.29
CA THR A 56 10.85 -7.86 -5.19
C THR A 56 11.21 -7.01 -6.40
N THR A 57 12.50 -6.97 -6.72
CA THR A 57 13.03 -6.44 -7.98
C THR A 57 12.69 -7.39 -9.12
N LYS A 58 11.44 -7.35 -9.58
CA LYS A 58 11.00 -8.14 -10.72
C LYS A 58 11.21 -7.35 -12.02
N SER A 59 12.22 -7.71 -12.79
CA SER A 59 12.35 -7.19 -14.16
C SER A 59 11.48 -8.02 -15.11
N ARG A 60 10.91 -7.38 -16.14
CA ARG A 60 10.09 -8.11 -17.13
C ARG A 60 10.93 -9.04 -18.01
N ALA A 61 12.18 -8.66 -18.28
CA ALA A 61 13.08 -9.39 -19.17
C ALA A 61 13.82 -10.55 -18.49
N PHE A 62 14.13 -10.45 -17.19
CA PHE A 62 15.00 -11.42 -16.51
C PHE A 62 14.32 -12.17 -15.36
N SER A 63 13.10 -11.80 -14.95
CA SER A 63 12.41 -12.46 -13.83
C SER A 63 11.20 -13.27 -14.29
N VAL A 64 11.16 -14.55 -13.91
CA VAL A 64 10.01 -15.42 -14.09
C VAL A 64 8.83 -15.03 -13.19
N THR A 65 7.62 -15.49 -13.50
CA THR A 65 6.46 -15.21 -12.66
C THR A 65 6.52 -16.01 -11.35
N LEU A 66 5.97 -15.44 -10.27
CA LEU A 66 5.78 -16.18 -9.01
C LEU A 66 4.88 -17.42 -9.20
N GLY A 67 3.99 -17.40 -10.20
CA GLY A 67 3.22 -18.57 -10.61
C GLY A 67 4.12 -19.70 -11.13
N PHE A 68 5.05 -19.36 -12.02
CA PHE A 68 6.04 -20.32 -12.54
C PHE A 68 6.90 -20.92 -11.41
N LEU A 69 7.43 -20.09 -10.50
CA LEU A 69 8.22 -20.57 -9.36
C LEU A 69 7.41 -21.48 -8.43
N ARG A 70 6.14 -21.16 -8.18
CA ARG A 70 5.24 -22.03 -7.38
C ARG A 70 5.02 -23.37 -8.06
N HIS A 71 4.77 -23.35 -9.37
CA HIS A 71 4.58 -24.57 -10.15
C HIS A 71 5.82 -25.47 -10.15
N GLN A 72 7.01 -24.90 -10.37
CA GLN A 72 8.27 -25.65 -10.33
C GLN A 72 8.52 -26.26 -8.95
N ARG A 73 8.22 -25.54 -7.85
CA ARG A 73 8.29 -26.11 -6.50
C ARG A 73 7.30 -27.26 -6.30
N THR A 74 6.09 -27.19 -6.85
CA THR A 74 5.12 -28.29 -6.79
C THR A 74 5.61 -29.51 -7.54
N ILE A 75 6.17 -29.33 -8.74
CA ILE A 75 6.75 -30.44 -9.52
C ILE A 75 7.88 -31.08 -8.73
N TRP A 76 8.87 -30.29 -8.30
CA TRP A 76 10.02 -30.80 -7.55
C TRP A 76 9.59 -31.54 -6.28
N ARG A 77 8.60 -31.02 -5.54
CA ARG A 77 8.05 -31.72 -4.36
C ARG A 77 7.48 -33.09 -4.69
N ARG A 78 6.86 -33.26 -5.86
CA ARG A 78 6.24 -34.52 -6.28
C ARG A 78 7.23 -35.52 -6.86
N THR A 79 8.32 -35.04 -7.44
CA THR A 79 9.27 -35.89 -8.18
C THR A 79 10.55 -36.20 -7.40
N GLU A 80 11.01 -35.27 -6.57
CA GLU A 80 12.34 -35.30 -5.93
C GLU A 80 12.30 -35.03 -4.41
N GLY A 81 11.17 -34.52 -3.88
CA GLY A 81 11.02 -34.26 -2.46
C GLY A 81 10.88 -35.56 -1.68
N HIS A 82 11.77 -35.80 -0.71
CA HIS A 82 11.65 -36.91 0.25
C HIS A 82 10.22 -37.04 0.78
N PRO A 83 9.70 -38.27 1.00
CA PRO A 83 8.41 -38.47 1.64
C PRO A 83 8.38 -37.64 2.92
N HIS A 84 7.43 -36.73 3.02
CA HIS A 84 7.24 -35.98 4.24
C HIS A 84 6.91 -37.00 5.33
N THR A 85 7.74 -37.10 6.38
CA THR A 85 7.42 -37.89 7.61
C THR A 85 6.24 -37.29 8.41
N TRP A 86 5.42 -36.48 7.75
CA TRP A 86 4.25 -35.78 8.27
C TRP A 86 2.98 -36.12 7.46
N ASP A 87 3.05 -37.05 6.49
CA ASP A 87 1.94 -37.29 5.55
C ASP A 87 1.13 -38.58 5.79
N ASP A 88 1.44 -39.40 6.79
CA ASP A 88 0.60 -40.57 7.13
C ASP A 88 -0.38 -40.31 8.29
N GLU A 89 -0.27 -39.16 8.95
CA GLU A 89 -1.28 -38.63 9.86
C GLU A 89 -1.63 -37.20 9.45
N GLN A 90 -2.21 -37.03 8.26
CA GLN A 90 -3.09 -35.90 7.99
C GLN A 90 -4.34 -36.03 8.88
N ALA A 91 -4.17 -35.96 10.20
CA ALA A 91 -5.18 -35.41 11.06
C ALA A 91 -5.45 -34.02 10.47
N GLU A 92 -6.67 -33.82 9.98
CA GLU A 92 -7.21 -32.53 9.56
C GLU A 92 -6.99 -31.53 10.71
N ARG A 93 -5.79 -30.93 10.75
CA ARG A 93 -5.38 -30.09 11.85
C ARG A 93 -5.88 -28.72 11.49
N VAL A 94 -7.11 -28.45 11.91
CA VAL A 94 -7.69 -27.10 11.91
C VAL A 94 -6.76 -26.22 12.74
N ILE A 95 -5.86 -25.49 12.07
CA ILE A 95 -4.85 -24.62 12.70
C ILE A 95 -5.56 -23.49 13.47
N TYR A 96 -6.75 -23.10 12.99
CA TYR A 96 -7.74 -22.28 13.67
C TYR A 96 -9.06 -22.36 12.90
N GLU A 97 -10.19 -22.42 13.59
CA GLU A 97 -11.53 -22.33 12.99
C GLU A 97 -11.97 -20.86 13.04
N LEU A 98 -12.19 -20.24 11.88
CA LEU A 98 -12.76 -18.90 11.83
C LEU A 98 -14.28 -19.02 11.74
N GLY A 99 -14.93 -18.80 12.87
CA GLY A 99 -16.37 -18.55 12.93
C GLY A 99 -16.66 -17.09 12.61
N TYR A 100 -17.71 -16.84 11.82
CA TYR A 100 -18.28 -15.51 11.70
C TYR A 100 -18.82 -15.05 13.06
N GLN A 101 -18.17 -14.05 13.67
CA GLN A 101 -18.52 -13.62 15.02
C GLN A 101 -19.67 -12.59 15.02
N ALA A 102 -19.54 -11.52 14.22
CA ALA A 102 -20.58 -10.52 13.97
C ALA A 102 -20.12 -9.52 12.90
N THR A 103 -21.08 -8.78 12.33
CA THR A 103 -20.85 -7.51 11.64
C THR A 103 -21.75 -6.44 12.24
N GLY A 104 -21.21 -5.25 12.47
CA GLY A 104 -21.96 -4.13 13.03
C GLY A 104 -21.17 -3.42 14.13
N TRP A 105 -21.88 -2.58 14.89
CA TRP A 105 -21.31 -1.78 15.97
C TRP A 105 -21.42 -2.55 17.29
N ILE A 106 -20.34 -2.63 18.05
CA ILE A 106 -20.30 -3.33 19.35
C ILE A 106 -21.14 -2.55 20.37
N THR A 107 -21.11 -1.22 20.29
CA THR A 107 -21.87 -0.33 21.17
C THR A 107 -22.70 0.67 20.37
N THR A 108 -23.70 1.27 21.03
CA THR A 108 -24.45 2.41 20.49
C THR A 108 -23.55 3.64 20.25
N GLY A 109 -22.47 3.78 21.03
CA GLY A 109 -21.46 4.82 20.84
C GLY A 109 -20.70 4.65 19.52
N ASP A 110 -20.26 3.43 19.21
CA ASP A 110 -19.60 3.12 17.93
C ASP A 110 -20.52 3.38 16.74
N ALA A 111 -21.80 3.03 16.88
CA ALA A 111 -22.82 3.30 15.87
C ALA A 111 -22.98 4.80 15.62
N LEU A 112 -23.03 5.61 16.69
CA LEU A 112 -23.12 7.06 16.59
C LEU A 112 -21.88 7.64 15.90
N LEU A 113 -20.68 7.24 16.32
CA LEU A 113 -19.42 7.70 15.73
C LEU A 113 -19.33 7.36 14.24
N ALA A 114 -19.67 6.13 13.86
CA ALA A 114 -19.65 5.73 12.46
C ALA A 114 -20.69 6.47 11.61
N ASN A 115 -21.92 6.60 12.11
CA ASN A 115 -23.00 7.30 11.40
C ASN A 115 -22.71 8.79 11.25
N THR A 116 -22.16 9.43 12.28
CA THR A 116 -21.75 10.84 12.23
C THR A 116 -20.58 11.06 11.28
N ALA A 117 -19.55 10.20 11.31
CA ALA A 117 -18.44 10.25 10.36
C ALA A 117 -18.93 10.07 8.91
N ALA A 118 -19.83 9.12 8.66
CA ALA A 118 -20.42 8.90 7.35
C ALA A 118 -21.27 10.10 6.88
N ALA A 119 -22.07 10.69 7.78
CA ALA A 119 -22.84 11.89 7.49
C ALA A 119 -21.93 13.08 7.14
N MET A 120 -20.87 13.29 7.91
CA MET A 120 -19.86 14.32 7.63
C MET A 120 -19.15 14.09 6.29
N ALA A 121 -18.82 12.85 5.94
CA ALA A 121 -18.20 12.53 4.66
C ALA A 121 -19.12 12.86 3.47
N ARG A 122 -20.42 12.50 3.57
CA ARG A 122 -21.42 12.88 2.56
C ARG A 122 -21.58 14.39 2.45
N ALA A 123 -21.67 15.10 3.57
CA ALA A 123 -21.78 16.55 3.58
C ALA A 123 -20.57 17.23 2.92
N ARG A 124 -19.35 16.78 3.21
CA ARG A 124 -18.13 17.27 2.56
C ARG A 124 -18.13 17.01 1.06
N HIS A 125 -18.57 15.82 0.64
CA HIS A 125 -18.66 15.47 -0.77
C HIS A 125 -19.65 16.39 -1.51
N LEU A 126 -20.84 16.60 -0.95
CA LEU A 126 -21.84 17.50 -1.52
C LEU A 126 -21.33 18.94 -1.60
N ALA A 127 -20.75 19.46 -0.52
CA ALA A 127 -20.15 20.80 -0.52
C ALA A 127 -19.04 20.94 -1.58
N GLY A 128 -18.27 19.88 -1.83
CA GLY A 128 -17.29 19.85 -2.91
C GLY A 128 -17.92 19.89 -4.30
N LEU A 129 -19.05 19.21 -4.51
CA LEU A 129 -19.79 19.27 -5.76
C LEU A 129 -20.41 20.66 -5.99
N ASP A 130 -20.99 21.25 -4.95
CA ASP A 130 -21.56 22.60 -5.01
C ASP A 130 -20.48 23.64 -5.35
N ALA A 131 -19.32 23.56 -4.70
CA ALA A 131 -18.18 24.42 -5.01
C ALA A 131 -17.69 24.27 -6.46
N LEU A 132 -17.62 23.04 -6.98
CA LEU A 132 -17.27 22.81 -8.40
C LEU A 132 -18.32 23.37 -9.36
N ALA A 133 -19.61 23.29 -9.01
CA ALA A 133 -20.69 23.85 -9.80
C ALA A 133 -20.60 25.38 -9.87
N ASP A 134 -20.30 26.03 -8.74
CA ASP A 134 -20.09 27.47 -8.66
C ASP A 134 -18.86 27.90 -9.47
N GLU A 135 -17.74 27.18 -9.39
CA GLU A 135 -16.54 27.44 -10.19
C GLU A 135 -16.84 27.35 -11.70
N LEU A 136 -17.57 26.32 -12.14
CA LEU A 136 -17.96 26.17 -13.55
C LEU A 136 -18.91 27.28 -14.01
N ALA A 137 -19.87 27.67 -13.17
CA ALA A 137 -20.78 28.78 -13.48
C ALA A 137 -20.03 30.11 -13.62
N ASP A 138 -19.01 30.33 -12.79
CA ASP A 138 -18.18 31.53 -12.85
C ASP A 138 -17.26 31.55 -14.06
N GLN A 139 -16.68 30.41 -14.41
CA GLN A 139 -15.93 30.23 -15.67
C GLN A 139 -16.81 30.54 -16.89
N HIS A 140 -18.05 30.03 -16.92
CA HIS A 140 -19.00 30.32 -18.00
C HIS A 140 -19.36 31.82 -18.08
N ARG A 141 -19.63 32.48 -16.94
CA ARG A 141 -19.91 33.93 -16.92
C ARG A 141 -18.72 34.74 -17.42
N THR A 142 -17.52 34.42 -16.96
CA THR A 142 -16.29 35.12 -17.34
C THR A 142 -16.00 34.94 -18.83
N ALA A 143 -16.22 33.75 -19.38
CA ALA A 143 -16.06 33.48 -20.81
C ALA A 143 -17.12 34.17 -21.69
N ALA A 144 -18.33 34.39 -21.16
CA ALA A 144 -19.43 35.04 -21.87
C ALA A 144 -19.37 36.58 -21.84
N GLN A 145 -18.53 37.17 -21.00
CA GLN A 145 -18.38 38.62 -20.90
C GLN A 145 -17.52 39.12 -22.09
N PRO A 146 -18.04 39.97 -23.00
CA PRO A 146 -17.29 40.38 -24.17
C PRO A 146 -16.12 41.27 -23.74
N LEU A 147 -14.94 41.06 -24.34
CA LEU A 147 -13.79 41.95 -24.24
C LEU A 147 -14.21 43.31 -24.77
N ALA A 148 -14.53 44.24 -23.86
CA ALA A 148 -14.82 45.62 -24.23
C ALA A 148 -13.57 46.23 -24.87
N ALA A 149 -13.72 46.68 -26.12
CA ALA A 149 -12.73 47.41 -26.91
C ALA A 149 -12.85 48.92 -26.67
#